data_AF-A0A353LZC5-F1
#
_entry.id   AF-A0A353LZC5-F1
#
_cell.length_a   1.000
_cell.length_b   1.000
_cell.length_c   1.000
_cell.angle_alpha   90.00
_cell.angle_beta   90.00
_cell.angle_gamma   90.00
#
_symmetry.space_group_name_H-M   'P 1'
#
loop_
_entity.id
_entity.type
_entity.pdbx_description
1 polymer ?
#
loop_
_entity_poly.entity_id
_entity_poly.type
_entity_poly.pdbx_seq_one_letter_code
_entity_poly.pdbx_strand_id
1 'polypeptide(L)'
;MLLLVAVFLWRKRKRYTLEVRIEPESAATVSDIAYTKSHGCVVAEFTVNIKEGYVLKKWTGTLPRLEGYDPARWYDSEKHKVRLEISRNEELSLHFDHRP
;
A
#
# COMPACT_ATOMS: atom_id res chain seq x y z
N MET A 1 8.77 -2.64 -9.57
CA MET A 1 8.21 -1.48 -10.25
C MET A 1 7.84 -0.50 -9.16
N LEU A 2 8.24 0.75 -9.27
CA LEU A 2 7.99 1.79 -8.29
C LEU A 2 6.70 2.54 -8.67
N LEU A 3 5.66 2.42 -7.86
CA LEU A 3 4.36 3.03 -8.14
C LEU A 3 4.18 4.24 -7.22
N LEU A 4 4.32 5.42 -7.81
CA LEU A 4 4.16 6.71 -7.11
C LEU A 4 2.68 7.10 -7.10
N VAL A 5 2.09 7.09 -5.92
CA VAL A 5 0.69 7.42 -5.68
C VAL A 5 0.64 8.77 -4.94
N ALA A 6 0.26 9.84 -5.64
CA ALA A 6 0.21 11.19 -5.08
C ALA A 6 -1.23 11.68 -4.87
N VAL A 7 -1.54 12.17 -3.64
CA VAL A 7 -2.84 12.75 -3.29
C VAL A 7 -2.70 14.23 -2.91
N PHE A 8 -3.60 15.06 -3.43
CA PHE A 8 -3.57 16.51 -3.23
C PHE A 8 -4.77 17.00 -2.39
N LEU A 9 -4.53 17.62 -1.23
CA LEU A 9 -5.59 18.23 -0.42
C LEU A 9 -5.67 19.76 -0.65
N TRP A 10 -6.63 20.17 -1.48
CA TRP A 10 -6.84 21.56 -1.90
C TRP A 10 -7.27 22.53 -0.78
N ARG A 11 -7.71 22.05 0.40
CA ARG A 11 -8.18 22.91 1.51
C ARG A 11 -7.11 23.30 2.54
N LYS A 12 -5.91 22.68 2.51
CA LYS A 12 -4.79 22.98 3.45
C LYS A 12 -3.41 23.08 2.79
N ARG A 13 -3.30 23.05 1.44
CA ARG A 13 -2.01 22.95 0.71
C ARG A 13 -1.09 21.82 1.21
N LYS A 14 -1.64 20.74 1.78
CA LYS A 14 -0.86 19.57 2.14
C LYS A 14 -0.97 18.53 1.02
N ARG A 15 0.17 18.08 0.52
CA ARG A 15 0.27 16.95 -0.40
C ARG A 15 0.72 15.75 0.42
N TYR A 16 0.02 14.63 0.28
CA TYR A 16 0.42 13.36 0.88
C TYR A 16 0.69 12.39 -0.26
N THR A 17 1.82 11.72 -0.20
CA THR A 17 2.21 10.69 -1.17
C THR A 17 2.30 9.36 -0.46
N LEU A 18 1.80 8.31 -1.10
CA LEU A 18 2.13 6.93 -0.76
C LEU A 18 2.97 6.39 -1.92
N GLU A 19 4.15 5.89 -1.63
CA GLU A 19 4.96 5.18 -2.61
C GLU A 19 4.83 3.69 -2.35
N VAL A 20 4.41 2.92 -3.35
CA VAL A 20 4.28 1.46 -3.24
C VAL A 20 5.33 0.80 -4.12
N ARG A 21 6.19 -0.01 -3.50
CA ARG A 21 7.22 -0.82 -4.15
C ARG A 21 6.87 -2.29 -4.05
N ILE A 22 7.17 -3.03 -5.10
CA ILE A 22 6.92 -4.47 -5.21
C ILE A 22 8.25 -5.15 -5.50
N GLU A 23 8.61 -6.13 -4.67
CA GLU A 23 9.86 -6.88 -4.74
C GLU A 23 9.59 -8.40 -4.69
N PRO A 24 10.02 -9.19 -5.71
CA PRO A 24 10.56 -8.74 -6.99
C PRO A 24 9.48 -8.06 -7.84
N GLU A 25 9.90 -7.18 -8.75
CA GLU A 25 9.00 -6.31 -9.51
C GLU A 25 7.89 -7.03 -10.29
N SER A 26 8.13 -8.28 -10.67
CA SER A 26 7.23 -9.13 -11.44
C SER A 26 6.23 -9.91 -10.59
N ALA A 27 6.31 -9.82 -9.26
CA ALA A 27 5.50 -10.61 -8.35
C ALA A 27 4.06 -10.12 -8.22
N ALA A 28 3.80 -8.84 -8.44
CA ALA A 28 2.46 -8.29 -8.32
C ALA A 28 2.30 -6.98 -9.10
N THR A 29 1.06 -6.55 -9.29
CA THR A 29 0.70 -5.22 -9.78
C THR A 29 -0.31 -4.56 -8.85
N VAL A 30 -0.34 -3.23 -8.84
CA VAL A 30 -1.35 -2.46 -8.08
C VAL A 30 -2.43 -1.96 -9.03
N SER A 31 -3.69 -2.14 -8.67
CA SER A 31 -4.86 -1.61 -9.39
C SER A 31 -5.89 -0.99 -8.45
N ASP A 32 -6.98 -0.45 -9.03
CA ASP A 32 -8.17 0.01 -8.30
C ASP A 32 -7.87 1.02 -7.19
N ILE A 33 -6.96 1.94 -7.49
CA ILE A 33 -6.45 2.88 -6.51
C ILE A 33 -7.51 3.96 -6.27
N ALA A 34 -8.03 4.01 -5.06
CA ALA A 34 -9.03 4.97 -4.60
C ALA A 34 -8.49 5.76 -3.41
N TYR A 35 -8.94 7.02 -3.31
CA TYR A 35 -8.56 7.90 -2.21
C TYR A 35 -9.80 8.53 -1.61
N THR A 36 -9.95 8.34 -0.31
CA THR A 36 -11.03 8.94 0.46
C THR A 36 -10.43 9.90 1.47
N LYS A 37 -10.84 11.17 1.40
CA LYS A 37 -10.43 12.16 2.39
C LYS A 37 -11.08 11.81 3.74
N SER A 38 -10.28 11.78 4.79
CA SER A 38 -10.75 11.62 6.18
C SER A 38 -10.29 12.79 7.05
N HIS A 39 -10.70 12.81 8.32
CA HIS A 39 -10.48 13.93 9.22
C HIS A 39 -9.01 14.03 9.65
N GLY A 40 -8.20 14.73 8.84
CA GLY A 40 -6.76 14.96 9.10
C GLY A 40 -5.81 14.03 8.33
N CYS A 41 -6.33 13.02 7.64
CA CYS A 41 -5.58 12.07 6.82
C CYS A 41 -6.29 11.78 5.50
N VAL A 42 -5.64 11.00 4.63
CA VAL A 42 -6.21 10.40 3.42
C VAL A 42 -6.21 8.89 3.62
N VAL A 43 -7.33 8.25 3.32
CA VAL A 43 -7.39 6.80 3.21
C VAL A 43 -7.06 6.44 1.76
N ALA A 44 -5.98 5.71 1.54
CA ALA A 44 -5.69 5.07 0.26
C ALA A 44 -6.18 3.63 0.30
N GLU A 45 -6.93 3.25 -0.73
CA GLU A 45 -7.38 1.89 -0.95
C GLU A 45 -6.87 1.43 -2.32
N PHE A 46 -6.35 0.21 -2.41
CA PHE A 46 -5.88 -0.34 -3.67
C PHE A 46 -5.89 -1.87 -3.64
N THR A 47 -5.94 -2.49 -4.81
CA THR A 47 -5.85 -3.94 -4.97
C THR A 47 -4.42 -4.33 -5.31
N VAL A 48 -3.92 -5.39 -4.66
CA VAL A 48 -2.62 -5.99 -4.99
C VAL A 48 -2.88 -7.28 -5.75
N ASN A 49 -2.72 -7.24 -7.08
CA ASN A 49 -2.87 -8.42 -7.92
C ASN A 49 -1.58 -9.22 -7.89
N ILE A 50 -1.55 -10.25 -7.06
CA ILE A 50 -0.39 -11.14 -6.92
C ILE A 50 -0.35 -12.08 -8.11
N LYS A 51 0.80 -12.13 -8.80
CA LYS A 51 1.01 -13.04 -9.91
C LYS A 51 1.03 -14.48 -9.39
N GLU A 52 0.48 -15.39 -10.20
CA GLU A 52 0.56 -16.83 -9.91
C GLU A 52 2.01 -17.27 -9.66
N GLY A 53 2.19 -18.16 -8.68
CA GLY A 53 3.50 -18.60 -8.23
C GLY A 53 4.19 -17.66 -7.24
N TYR A 54 3.57 -16.54 -6.83
CA TYR A 54 4.10 -15.67 -5.78
C TYR A 54 3.20 -15.62 -4.55
N VAL A 55 3.79 -15.41 -3.38
CA VAL A 55 3.11 -15.21 -2.11
C VAL A 55 3.69 -14.00 -1.38
N LEU A 56 2.81 -13.19 -0.80
CA LEU A 56 3.21 -12.03 -0.02
C LEU A 56 3.80 -12.48 1.31
N LYS A 57 5.06 -12.12 1.58
CA LYS A 57 5.83 -12.59 2.74
C LYS A 57 5.90 -11.56 3.85
N LYS A 58 6.24 -10.32 3.49
CA LYS A 58 6.39 -9.22 4.45
C LYS A 58 6.14 -7.88 3.78
N TRP A 59 5.90 -6.90 4.64
CA TRP A 59 5.72 -5.51 4.25
C TRP A 59 6.71 -4.68 5.06
N THR A 60 7.33 -3.68 4.44
CA THR A 60 8.25 -2.74 5.11
C THR A 60 7.93 -1.32 4.66
N GLY A 61 8.37 -0.29 5.40
CA GLY A 61 8.09 1.10 5.00
C GLY A 61 8.20 2.11 6.13
N THR A 62 7.92 3.37 5.82
CA THR A 62 7.95 4.48 6.81
C THR A 62 6.69 4.56 7.66
N LEU A 63 5.66 3.80 7.30
CA LEU A 63 4.45 3.67 8.09
C LEU A 63 4.82 3.02 9.43
N PRO A 64 4.82 3.78 10.54
CA PRO A 64 5.28 3.30 11.84
C PRO A 64 4.33 2.25 12.45
N ARG A 65 3.23 1.95 11.75
CA ARG A 65 2.23 0.96 12.11
C ARG A 65 2.41 -0.36 11.35
N LEU A 66 3.43 -0.53 10.51
CA LEU A 66 3.62 -1.78 9.74
C LEU A 66 4.68 -2.70 10.35
N GLU A 67 5.63 -2.18 11.12
CA GLU A 67 6.58 -3.01 11.85
C GLU A 67 5.92 -3.61 13.10
N GLY A 68 5.69 -4.92 13.10
CA GLY A 68 5.16 -5.67 14.25
C GLY A 68 3.63 -5.69 14.40
N TYR A 69 2.88 -5.22 13.40
CA TYR A 69 1.41 -5.16 13.42
C TYR A 69 0.78 -6.20 12.50
N ASP A 70 -0.33 -6.78 12.93
CA ASP A 70 -1.09 -7.80 12.19
C ASP A 70 -1.50 -7.30 10.79
N PRO A 71 -0.99 -7.92 9.70
CA PRO A 71 -1.37 -7.64 8.31
C PRO A 71 -2.87 -7.59 8.07
N ALA A 72 -3.67 -8.38 8.80
CA ALA A 72 -5.11 -8.51 8.61
C ALA A 72 -5.89 -7.21 8.88
N ARG A 73 -5.31 -6.23 9.59
CA ARG A 73 -6.00 -4.95 9.86
C ARG A 73 -6.07 -4.01 8.66
N TRP A 74 -5.25 -4.24 7.65
CA TRP A 74 -5.02 -3.31 6.55
C TRP A 74 -4.87 -4.01 5.21
N TYR A 75 -4.72 -5.33 5.21
CA TYR A 75 -4.81 -6.20 4.05
C TYR A 75 -5.93 -7.22 4.22
N ASP A 76 -6.95 -7.11 3.37
CA ASP A 76 -7.95 -8.15 3.17
C ASP A 76 -7.35 -9.18 2.19
N SER A 77 -6.90 -10.32 2.71
CA SER A 77 -6.27 -11.37 1.90
C SER A 77 -7.24 -12.11 0.99
N GLU A 78 -8.56 -12.08 1.30
CA GLU A 78 -9.58 -12.69 0.45
C GLU A 78 -9.88 -11.84 -0.77
N LYS A 79 -9.87 -10.51 -0.60
CA LYS A 79 -10.14 -9.54 -1.67
C LYS A 79 -8.86 -8.92 -2.26
N HIS A 80 -7.70 -9.32 -1.75
CA HIS A 80 -6.40 -8.73 -2.02
C HIS A 80 -6.39 -7.19 -1.92
N LYS A 81 -7.20 -6.64 -1.01
CA LYS A 81 -7.43 -5.20 -0.91
C LYS A 81 -6.64 -4.62 0.26
N VAL A 82 -5.94 -3.53 -0.02
CA VAL A 82 -5.17 -2.76 0.96
C VAL A 82 -5.94 -1.51 1.32
N ARG A 83 -5.96 -1.16 2.61
CA ARG A 83 -6.51 0.10 3.12
C ARG A 83 -5.54 0.74 4.11
N LEU A 84 -5.01 1.91 3.75
CA LEU A 84 -4.00 2.62 4.54
C LEU A 84 -4.44 4.05 4.83
N GLU A 85 -4.23 4.49 6.06
CA GLU A 85 -4.41 5.89 6.46
C GLU A 85 -3.08 6.63 6.38
N ILE A 86 -3.03 7.64 5.53
CA ILE A 86 -1.85 8.43 5.20
C ILE A 86 -2.04 9.84 5.74
N SER A 87 -1.23 10.24 6.71
CA SER A 87 -1.24 11.58 7.32
C SER A 87 -0.01 12.42 6.99
N ARG A 88 0.95 11.85 6.24
CA ARG A 88 2.21 12.46 5.78
C ARG A 88 2.68 11.70 4.53
N ASN A 89 3.85 12.02 3.99
CA ASN A 89 4.42 11.21 2.91
C ASN A 89 4.89 9.88 3.49
N GLU A 90 4.49 8.78 2.85
CA GLU A 90 4.74 7.43 3.32
C GLU A 90 5.28 6.56 2.19
N GLU A 91 6.13 5.59 2.54
CA GLU A 91 6.64 4.54 1.66
C GLU A 91 6.17 3.18 2.18
N LEU A 92 5.84 2.30 1.24
CA LEU A 92 5.46 0.92 1.46
C LEU A 92 6.19 0.02 0.46
N SER A 93 6.82 -1.04 0.95
CA SER A 93 7.42 -2.08 0.12
C SER A 93 6.78 -3.44 0.44
N LEU A 94 6.33 -4.11 -0.60
CA LEU A 94 5.72 -5.44 -0.56
C LEU A 94 6.75 -6.47 -1.03
N HIS A 95 7.10 -7.39 -0.14
CA HIS A 95 8.08 -8.44 -0.42
C HIS A 95 7.37 -9.76 -0.67
N PHE A 96 7.64 -10.35 -1.81
CA PHE A 96 7.05 -11.60 -2.27
C PHE A 96 8.12 -12.67 -2.42
N ASP A 97 7.75 -13.89 -2.07
CA ASP A 97 8.54 -15.09 -2.37
C ASP A 97 7.84 -15.93 -3.43
N HIS A 98 8.61 -16.78 -4.11
CA HIS A 98 8.03 -17.80 -4.97
C HIS A 98 7.35 -18.87 -4.11
N ARG A 99 6.14 -19.27 -4.50
CA ARG A 99 5.45 -20.41 -3.91
C ARG A 99 6.22 -21.69 -4.32
N PRO A 100 6.57 -22.57 -3.37
CA PRO A 100 7.19 -23.85 -3.69
C PRO A 100 6.26 -24.77 -4.49
#